data_AF-A0A1V0UZW3-F1
#
_entry.id   AF-A0A1V0UZW3-F1
#
_cell.length_a   1.000
_cell.length_b   1.000
_cell.length_c   1.000
_cell.angle_alpha   90.00
_cell.angle_beta   90.00
_cell.angle_gamma   90.00
#
_symmetry.space_group_name_H-M   'P 1'
#
loop_
_entity.id
_entity.type
_entity.pdbx_description
1 polymer ?
#
loop_
_entity_poly.entity_id
_entity_poly.type
_entity_poly.pdbx_seq_one_letter_code
_entity_poly.pdbx_strand_id
1 'polypeptide(L)'
;MQQTLHFTCEPISLTKLLLQMYVEKHIEGENTVKAKQFACYEYLNTITDSELESLLEEYMTIENVEAITFEDWEKECGLIFNYIFKSNRYLEIELDYKKKGYSLTGLGVVDTSDNTFYDCAFAGHWQRIKEIMKDKYPELFEVLEELTCHSNEDSYNGVSRKELDNFILNRFKLIGGKNDLESYL
;
A
#
# COMPACT_ATOMS: atom_id res chain seq x y z
N MET A 1 37.16 33.33 -21.35
CA MET A 1 37.22 32.67 -20.02
C MET A 1 36.01 31.77 -19.91
N GLN A 2 36.19 30.45 -19.93
CA GLN A 2 35.12 29.51 -19.60
C GLN A 2 34.91 29.57 -18.08
N GLN A 3 33.73 29.99 -17.65
CA GLN A 3 33.32 29.84 -16.26
C GLN A 3 32.99 28.38 -16.02
N THR A 4 33.80 27.70 -15.22
CA THR A 4 33.49 26.37 -14.71
C THR A 4 32.41 26.52 -13.65
N LEU A 5 31.18 26.10 -13.98
CA LEU A 5 30.10 25.99 -13.01
C LEU A 5 30.42 24.83 -12.06
N HIS A 6 30.74 25.15 -10.81
CA HIS A 6 30.84 24.16 -9.75
C HIS A 6 29.43 23.83 -9.26
N PHE A 7 28.91 22.67 -9.64
CA PHE A 7 27.68 22.14 -9.07
C PHE A 7 28.03 21.41 -7.77
N THR A 8 27.68 22.00 -6.63
CA THR A 8 27.57 21.28 -5.36
C THR A 8 26.20 20.60 -5.36
N CYS A 9 26.14 19.35 -5.79
CA CYS A 9 24.94 18.54 -5.62
C CYS A 9 25.05 17.79 -4.29
N GLU A 10 24.11 18.00 -3.38
CA GLU A 10 24.05 17.20 -2.17
C GLU A 10 23.63 15.76 -2.53
N PRO A 11 24.38 14.72 -2.10
CA PRO A 11 24.13 13.33 -2.51
C PRO A 11 22.68 12.86 -2.30
N ILE A 12 22.04 13.31 -1.21
CA ILE A 12 20.64 13.00 -0.91
C ILE A 12 19.68 13.66 -1.90
N SER A 13 19.93 14.90 -2.28
CA SER A 13 19.14 15.58 -3.32
C SER A 13 19.26 14.86 -4.67
N LEU A 14 20.46 14.42 -5.04
CA LEU A 14 20.67 13.63 -6.25
C LEU A 14 19.94 12.30 -6.19
N THR A 15 19.99 11.62 -5.06
CA THR A 15 19.29 10.34 -4.83
C THR A 15 17.79 10.51 -4.99
N LYS A 16 17.20 11.54 -4.37
CA LYS A 16 15.76 11.84 -4.51
C LYS A 16 15.39 12.10 -5.98
N LEU A 17 16.21 12.85 -6.71
CA LEU A 17 15.99 13.11 -8.13
C LEU A 17 16.00 11.82 -8.96
N LEU A 18 16.99 10.95 -8.76
CA LEU A 18 17.09 9.67 -9.48
C LEU A 18 15.92 8.74 -9.14
N LEU A 19 15.50 8.70 -7.88
CA LEU A 19 14.31 7.95 -7.46
C LEU A 19 13.04 8.49 -8.10
N GLN A 20 12.87 9.82 -8.22
CA GLN A 20 11.74 10.43 -8.93
C GLN A 20 11.74 10.06 -10.42
N MET A 21 12.89 10.16 -11.09
CA MET A 21 13.05 9.72 -12.48
C MET A 21 12.71 8.23 -12.65
N TYR A 22 13.04 7.40 -11.66
CA TYR A 22 12.66 5.99 -11.67
C TYR A 22 11.14 5.80 -11.56
N VAL A 23 10.45 6.59 -10.73
CA VAL A 23 8.98 6.58 -10.66
C VAL A 23 8.41 6.89 -12.04
N GLU A 24 8.83 8.00 -12.66
CA GLU A 24 8.33 8.46 -13.97
C GLU A 24 8.52 7.40 -15.08
N LYS A 25 9.66 6.70 -15.07
CA LYS A 25 10.02 5.78 -16.16
C LYS A 25 9.49 4.36 -15.97
N HIS A 26 9.39 3.87 -14.74
CA HIS A 26 9.15 2.44 -14.46
C HIS A 26 7.91 2.16 -13.61
N ILE A 27 7.42 3.14 -12.84
CA ILE A 27 6.26 2.96 -11.97
C ILE A 27 5.05 3.67 -12.56
N GLU A 28 5.22 4.87 -13.08
CA GLU A 28 4.17 5.61 -13.76
C GLU A 28 3.81 4.97 -15.10
N GLY A 29 2.51 4.89 -15.39
CA GLY A 29 2.00 4.35 -16.63
C GLY A 29 0.48 4.15 -16.60
N GLU A 30 -0.08 3.87 -17.77
CA GLU A 30 -1.53 3.65 -17.94
C GLU A 30 -2.04 2.42 -17.19
N ASN A 31 -1.18 1.39 -17.02
CA ASN A 31 -1.55 0.12 -16.40
C ASN A 31 -1.16 0.01 -14.92
N THR A 32 -0.60 1.07 -14.33
CA THR A 32 -0.20 1.05 -12.92
C THR A 32 -1.37 1.45 -12.02
N VAL A 33 -1.55 0.73 -10.92
CA VAL A 33 -2.47 1.11 -9.85
C VAL A 33 -2.12 2.51 -9.34
N LYS A 34 -3.06 3.45 -9.45
CA LYS A 34 -2.83 4.87 -9.13
C LYS A 34 -2.38 5.09 -7.68
N ALA A 35 -2.87 4.29 -6.74
CA ALA A 35 -2.41 4.34 -5.36
C ALA A 35 -0.89 4.12 -5.23
N LYS A 36 -0.33 3.18 -6.00
CA LYS A 36 1.12 2.92 -6.01
C LYS A 36 1.89 4.12 -6.55
N GLN A 37 1.43 4.69 -7.67
CA GLN A 37 2.05 5.86 -8.30
C GLN A 37 2.05 7.06 -7.34
N PHE A 38 0.88 7.42 -6.80
CA PHE A 38 0.75 8.57 -5.90
C PHE A 38 1.52 8.37 -4.59
N ALA A 39 1.52 7.16 -4.05
CA ALA A 39 2.30 6.86 -2.85
C ALA A 39 3.81 7.03 -3.06
N CYS A 40 4.35 6.69 -4.24
CA CYS A 40 5.77 6.92 -4.52
C CYS A 40 6.11 8.41 -4.51
N TYR A 41 5.31 9.24 -5.19
CA TYR A 41 5.53 10.69 -5.22
C TYR A 41 5.35 11.32 -3.83
N GLU A 42 4.29 10.95 -3.09
CA GLU A 42 4.08 11.47 -1.74
C GLU A 42 5.20 11.03 -0.78
N TYR A 43 5.64 9.78 -0.86
CA TYR A 43 6.76 9.28 -0.06
C TYR A 43 8.03 10.08 -0.32
N LEU A 44 8.44 10.25 -1.59
CA LEU A 44 9.66 10.98 -1.95
C LEU A 44 9.58 12.48 -1.60
N ASN A 45 8.38 13.07 -1.66
CA ASN A 45 8.17 14.47 -1.31
C ASN A 45 8.16 14.72 0.21
N THR A 46 7.81 13.71 1.01
CA THR A 46 7.60 13.89 2.45
C THR A 46 8.66 13.22 3.32
N ILE A 47 9.49 12.33 2.76
CA ILE A 47 10.58 11.69 3.48
C ILE A 47 11.67 12.71 3.84
N THR A 48 12.07 12.72 5.10
CA THR A 48 13.18 13.54 5.58
C THR A 48 14.52 12.97 5.11
N ASP A 49 15.54 13.81 5.06
CA ASP A 49 16.87 13.36 4.61
C ASP A 49 17.43 12.28 5.54
N SER A 50 17.23 12.40 6.86
CA SER A 50 17.64 11.40 7.85
C SER A 50 16.91 10.06 7.72
N GLU A 51 15.60 10.07 7.42
CA GLU A 51 14.85 8.82 7.15
C GLU A 51 15.35 8.14 5.88
N LEU A 52 15.64 8.93 4.84
CA LEU A 52 16.18 8.39 3.59
C LEU A 52 17.58 7.82 3.78
N GLU A 53 18.47 8.53 4.49
CA GLU A 53 19.80 8.04 4.86
C GLU A 53 19.72 6.69 5.59
N SER A 54 18.85 6.58 6.59
CA SER A 54 18.67 5.33 7.35
C SER A 54 18.23 4.16 6.45
N LEU A 55 17.34 4.43 5.48
CA LEU A 55 16.89 3.42 4.51
C LEU A 55 18.02 3.01 3.55
N LEU A 56 18.85 3.96 3.11
CA LEU A 56 19.99 3.69 2.24
C LEU A 56 21.07 2.88 2.97
N GLU A 57 21.32 3.16 4.25
CA GLU A 57 22.23 2.37 5.09
C GLU A 57 21.73 0.93 5.28
N GLU A 58 20.43 0.74 5.49
CA GLU A 58 19.81 -0.59 5.54
C GLU A 58 20.00 -1.35 4.22
N TYR A 59 19.71 -0.70 3.09
CA TYR A 59 19.94 -1.24 1.75
C TYR A 59 21.41 -1.68 1.56
N MET A 60 22.36 -0.79 1.87
CA MET A 60 23.80 -1.08 1.72
C MET A 60 24.24 -2.26 2.58
N THR A 61 23.73 -2.35 3.81
CA THR A 61 24.06 -3.41 4.76
C THR A 61 23.55 -4.77 4.27
N ILE A 62 22.29 -4.83 3.82
CA ILE A 62 21.64 -6.10 3.44
C ILE A 62 22.14 -6.59 2.07
N GLU A 63 22.30 -5.70 1.10
CA GLU A 63 22.81 -6.04 -0.22
C GLU A 63 24.35 -6.14 -0.27
N ASN A 64 25.02 -5.87 0.86
CA ASN A 64 26.49 -5.86 0.99
C ASN A 64 27.16 -4.96 -0.07
N VAL A 65 26.64 -3.74 -0.20
CA VAL A 65 27.10 -2.70 -1.14
C VAL A 65 28.02 -1.74 -0.41
N GLU A 66 29.23 -1.56 -0.93
CA GLU A 66 30.25 -0.66 -0.34
C GLU A 66 29.92 0.82 -0.55
N ALA A 67 29.35 1.16 -1.71
CA ALA A 67 28.96 2.53 -2.04
C ALA A 67 27.81 2.54 -3.06
N ILE A 68 26.90 3.50 -2.91
CA ILE A 68 25.85 3.82 -3.88
C ILE A 68 26.46 4.73 -4.93
N THR A 69 26.51 4.29 -6.19
CA THR A 69 27.23 4.99 -7.26
C THR A 69 26.31 5.49 -8.38
N PHE A 70 25.13 4.89 -8.51
CA PHE A 70 24.18 5.09 -9.60
C PHE A 70 24.77 4.90 -11.01
N GLU A 71 25.84 4.08 -11.15
CA GLU A 71 26.39 3.71 -12.46
C GLU A 71 25.34 3.00 -13.34
N ASP A 72 24.60 2.06 -12.73
CA ASP A 72 23.37 1.46 -13.28
C ASP A 72 22.18 1.94 -12.44
N TRP A 73 21.84 3.22 -12.65
CA TRP A 73 20.83 3.91 -11.83
C TRP A 73 19.46 3.21 -11.85
N GLU A 74 19.05 2.60 -12.96
CA GLU A 74 17.76 1.90 -13.05
C GLU A 74 17.73 0.70 -12.11
N LYS A 75 18.76 -0.14 -12.17
CA LYS A 75 18.86 -1.31 -11.30
C LYS A 75 18.96 -0.91 -9.83
N GLU A 76 19.81 0.07 -9.52
CA GLU A 76 20.04 0.53 -8.15
C GLU A 76 18.78 1.18 -7.55
N CYS A 77 18.10 2.07 -8.28
CA CYS A 77 16.81 2.61 -7.86
C CYS A 77 15.76 1.51 -7.67
N GLY A 78 15.72 0.50 -8.55
CA GLY A 78 14.84 -0.65 -8.40
C GLY A 78 15.08 -1.43 -7.11
N LEU A 79 16.35 -1.63 -6.73
CA LEU A 79 16.70 -2.26 -5.45
C LEU A 79 16.28 -1.39 -4.27
N ILE A 80 16.58 -0.10 -4.27
CA ILE A 80 16.18 0.84 -3.21
C ILE A 80 14.65 0.85 -3.05
N PHE A 81 13.89 0.83 -4.15
CA PHE A 81 12.44 0.74 -4.10
C PHE A 81 11.91 -0.55 -3.45
N ASN A 82 12.65 -1.66 -3.51
CA ASN A 82 12.27 -2.88 -2.77
C ASN A 82 12.29 -2.67 -1.25
N TYR A 83 13.13 -1.77 -0.75
CA TYR A 83 13.18 -1.38 0.66
C TYR A 83 12.11 -0.34 0.98
N ILE A 84 11.92 0.66 0.10
CA ILE A 84 10.83 1.65 0.24
C ILE A 84 9.49 0.94 0.34
N PHE A 85 9.19 -0.02 -0.54
CA PHE A 85 7.91 -0.74 -0.56
C PHE A 85 7.66 -1.62 0.67
N LYS A 86 8.71 -1.97 1.42
CA LYS A 86 8.60 -2.72 2.69
C LYS A 86 8.51 -1.80 3.90
N SER A 87 8.82 -0.51 3.75
CA SER A 87 8.77 0.44 4.86
C SER A 87 7.33 0.69 5.31
N ASN A 88 7.10 0.71 6.62
CA ASN A 88 5.77 0.98 7.20
C ASN A 88 5.19 2.30 6.68
N ARG A 89 6.03 3.34 6.59
CA ARG A 89 5.65 4.65 6.08
C ARG A 89 5.06 4.56 4.66
N TYR A 90 5.72 3.85 3.76
CA TYR A 90 5.22 3.69 2.39
C TYR A 90 3.89 2.93 2.38
N LEU A 91 3.80 1.83 3.14
CA LEU A 91 2.60 0.99 3.21
C LEU A 91 1.38 1.77 3.73
N GLU A 92 1.60 2.64 4.73
CA GLU A 92 0.55 3.54 5.25
C GLU A 92 0.07 4.54 4.20
N ILE A 93 1.00 5.22 3.51
CA ILE A 93 0.66 6.17 2.43
C ILE A 93 -0.10 5.47 1.30
N GLU A 94 0.38 4.30 0.85
CA GLU A 94 -0.25 3.53 -0.23
C GLU A 94 -1.66 3.08 0.17
N LEU A 95 -1.82 2.60 1.39
CA LEU A 95 -3.13 2.20 1.92
C LEU A 95 -4.09 3.40 1.97
N ASP A 96 -3.63 4.58 2.36
CA ASP A 96 -4.47 5.76 2.41
C ASP A 96 -4.96 6.18 1.02
N TYR A 97 -4.13 6.06 -0.02
CA TYR A 97 -4.60 6.21 -1.39
C TYR A 97 -5.56 5.10 -1.83
N LYS A 98 -5.35 3.85 -1.42
CA LYS A 98 -6.31 2.76 -1.68
C LYS A 98 -7.67 3.04 -1.02
N LYS A 99 -7.68 3.53 0.23
CA LYS A 99 -8.90 3.96 0.95
C LYS A 99 -9.61 5.15 0.29
N LYS A 100 -8.88 5.99 -0.46
CA LYS A 100 -9.43 7.07 -1.29
C LYS A 100 -9.98 6.59 -2.65
N GLY A 101 -9.89 5.30 -2.95
CA GLY A 101 -10.43 4.71 -4.19
C GLY A 101 -9.45 4.65 -5.36
N TYR A 102 -8.14 4.80 -5.12
CA TYR A 102 -7.10 4.68 -6.16
C TYR A 102 -6.53 3.26 -6.30
N SER A 103 -7.21 2.26 -5.76
CA SER A 103 -6.86 0.86 -5.94
C SER A 103 -7.20 0.38 -7.36
N LEU A 104 -6.96 -0.90 -7.66
CA LEU A 104 -7.15 -1.45 -9.01
C LEU A 104 -8.60 -1.28 -9.50
N THR A 105 -9.57 -1.54 -8.63
CA THR A 105 -11.00 -1.43 -8.96
C THR A 105 -11.66 -0.17 -8.37
N GLY A 106 -10.92 0.57 -7.53
CA GLY A 106 -11.46 1.64 -6.69
C GLY A 106 -12.41 1.16 -5.59
N LEU A 107 -12.54 -0.16 -5.41
CA LEU A 107 -13.42 -0.82 -4.44
C LEU A 107 -12.63 -1.87 -3.66
N GLY A 108 -12.88 -1.97 -2.37
CA GLY A 108 -12.22 -3.00 -1.58
C GLY A 108 -12.66 -3.08 -0.14
N VAL A 109 -12.01 -3.98 0.58
CA VAL A 109 -12.18 -4.20 2.01
C VAL A 109 -10.84 -4.04 2.68
N VAL A 110 -10.76 -3.24 3.75
CA VAL A 110 -9.59 -3.17 4.62
C VAL A 110 -9.84 -4.03 5.85
N ASP A 111 -8.95 -4.96 6.13
CA ASP A 111 -8.87 -5.64 7.42
C ASP A 111 -8.10 -4.73 8.40
N THR A 112 -8.74 -4.27 9.46
CA THR A 112 -8.15 -3.34 10.43
C THR A 112 -7.17 -4.01 11.40
N SER A 113 -7.06 -5.35 11.41
CA SER A 113 -6.07 -6.06 12.23
C SER A 113 -4.63 -5.78 11.82
N ASP A 114 -4.39 -5.72 10.51
CA ASP A 114 -3.08 -5.60 9.90
C ASP A 114 -3.04 -4.54 8.79
N ASN A 115 -4.14 -3.81 8.61
CA ASN A 115 -4.30 -2.76 7.61
C ASN A 115 -4.17 -3.27 6.15
N THR A 116 -4.36 -4.57 5.90
CA THR A 116 -4.33 -5.12 4.54
C THR A 116 -5.57 -4.70 3.74
N PHE A 117 -5.35 -4.18 2.54
CA PHE A 117 -6.40 -3.84 1.58
C PHE A 117 -6.61 -4.96 0.56
N TYR A 118 -7.87 -5.32 0.34
CA TYR A 118 -8.28 -6.35 -0.59
C TYR A 118 -9.21 -5.78 -1.67
N ASP A 119 -8.73 -5.64 -2.90
CA ASP A 119 -9.53 -5.16 -4.05
C ASP A 119 -10.70 -6.10 -4.36
N CYS A 120 -11.89 -5.55 -4.60
CA CYS A 120 -13.07 -6.32 -4.99
C CYS A 120 -13.78 -5.71 -6.21
N ALA A 121 -14.60 -6.51 -6.89
CA ALA A 121 -15.45 -6.02 -7.98
C ALA A 121 -16.66 -5.24 -7.44
N PHE A 122 -17.43 -4.60 -8.35
CA PHE A 122 -18.70 -3.97 -8.00
C PHE A 122 -19.63 -4.96 -7.29
N ALA A 123 -20.23 -4.52 -6.18
CA ALA A 123 -21.04 -5.36 -5.26
C ALA A 123 -20.29 -6.57 -4.66
N GLY A 124 -18.96 -6.61 -4.73
CA GLY A 124 -18.13 -7.73 -4.26
C GLY A 124 -17.66 -7.65 -2.80
N HIS A 125 -18.00 -6.59 -2.06
CA HIS A 125 -17.51 -6.39 -0.68
C HIS A 125 -17.85 -7.53 0.27
N TRP A 126 -19.10 -8.02 0.25
CA TRP A 126 -19.52 -9.10 1.13
C TRP A 126 -18.83 -10.42 0.79
N GLN A 127 -18.71 -10.73 -0.51
CA GLN A 127 -17.97 -11.89 -0.97
C GLN A 127 -16.50 -11.82 -0.54
N ARG A 128 -15.88 -10.63 -0.63
CA ARG A 128 -14.51 -10.44 -0.18
C ARG A 128 -14.35 -10.57 1.34
N ILE A 129 -15.31 -10.08 2.14
CA ILE A 129 -15.32 -10.34 3.59
C ILE A 129 -15.32 -11.85 3.86
N LYS A 130 -16.19 -12.61 3.18
CA LYS A 130 -16.24 -14.07 3.34
C LYS A 130 -14.91 -14.75 3.01
N GLU A 131 -14.27 -14.34 1.92
CA GLU A 131 -12.95 -14.84 1.54
C GLU A 131 -11.90 -14.54 2.62
N ILE A 132 -11.84 -13.30 3.10
CA ILE A 132 -10.90 -12.92 4.18
C ILE A 132 -11.19 -13.69 5.46
N MET A 133 -12.47 -13.84 5.84
CA MET A 133 -12.86 -14.59 7.03
C MET A 133 -12.46 -16.05 6.91
N LYS A 134 -12.67 -16.68 5.75
CA LYS A 134 -12.26 -18.06 5.50
C LYS A 134 -10.75 -18.25 5.67
N ASP A 135 -9.96 -17.31 5.17
CA ASP A 135 -8.50 -17.43 5.15
C ASP A 135 -7.85 -17.03 6.48
N LYS A 136 -8.33 -15.96 7.14
CA LYS A 136 -7.71 -15.38 8.35
C LYS A 136 -8.44 -15.68 9.65
N TYR A 137 -9.73 -15.98 9.59
CA TYR A 137 -10.59 -16.17 10.76
C TYR A 137 -11.47 -17.43 10.61
N PRO A 138 -10.87 -18.61 10.33
CA PRO A 138 -11.61 -19.79 9.91
C PRO A 138 -12.68 -20.24 10.92
N GLU A 139 -12.42 -20.10 12.22
CA GLU A 139 -13.38 -20.42 13.28
C GLU A 139 -14.63 -19.53 13.21
N LEU A 140 -14.47 -18.23 12.93
CA LEU A 140 -15.59 -17.30 12.77
C LEU A 140 -16.27 -17.44 11.41
N PHE A 141 -15.56 -17.92 10.40
CA PHE A 141 -16.14 -18.23 9.10
C PHE A 141 -17.10 -19.42 9.18
N GLU A 142 -16.75 -20.47 9.92
CA GLU A 142 -17.66 -21.61 10.16
C GLU A 142 -18.97 -21.15 10.83
N VAL A 143 -18.86 -20.30 11.86
CA VAL A 143 -20.02 -19.69 12.53
C VAL A 143 -20.85 -18.87 11.54
N LEU A 144 -20.21 -18.10 10.66
CA LEU A 144 -20.90 -17.31 9.64
C LEU A 144 -21.68 -18.20 8.67
N GLU A 145 -21.10 -19.30 8.18
CA GLU A 145 -21.78 -20.23 7.28
C GLU A 145 -23.00 -20.87 7.94
N GLU A 146 -22.82 -21.41 9.15
CA GLU A 146 -23.90 -22.07 9.89
C GLU A 146 -25.07 -21.13 10.20
N LEU A 147 -24.79 -19.94 10.73
CA LEU A 147 -25.83 -18.96 11.02
C LEU A 147 -26.47 -18.36 9.76
N THR A 148 -25.78 -18.38 8.61
CA THR A 148 -26.40 -17.97 7.34
C THR A 148 -27.38 -19.05 6.83
N CYS A 149 -27.04 -20.33 7.00
CA CYS A 149 -27.87 -21.46 6.56
C CYS A 149 -29.06 -21.73 7.49
N HIS A 150 -28.91 -21.50 8.78
CA HIS A 150 -29.93 -21.78 9.79
C HIS A 150 -30.48 -20.49 10.41
N SER A 151 -31.43 -19.84 9.72
CA SER A 151 -31.99 -18.54 10.12
C SER A 151 -32.67 -18.51 11.50
N ASN A 152 -33.00 -19.67 12.06
CA ASN A 152 -33.69 -19.79 13.35
C ASN A 152 -32.74 -19.95 14.53
N GLU A 153 -31.44 -20.09 14.26
CA GLU A 153 -30.40 -20.18 15.29
C GLU A 153 -29.77 -18.80 15.52
N ASP A 154 -29.66 -18.39 16.78
CA ASP A 154 -29.05 -17.10 17.16
C ASP A 154 -27.58 -17.23 17.58
N SER A 155 -27.07 -18.46 17.69
CA SER A 155 -25.68 -18.74 18.08
C SER A 155 -25.21 -20.10 17.59
N TYR A 156 -23.93 -20.21 17.23
CA TYR A 156 -23.26 -21.46 16.89
C TYR A 156 -21.87 -21.47 17.53
N ASN A 157 -21.42 -22.62 18.04
CA ASN A 157 -20.13 -22.79 18.74
C ASN A 157 -19.84 -21.72 19.81
N GLY A 158 -20.87 -21.29 20.56
CA GLY A 158 -20.73 -20.30 21.63
C GLY A 158 -20.61 -18.84 21.17
N VAL A 159 -20.72 -18.57 19.87
CA VAL A 159 -20.72 -17.22 19.29
C VAL A 159 -22.13 -16.88 18.80
N SER A 160 -22.67 -15.75 19.26
CA SER A 160 -23.96 -15.23 18.80
C SER A 160 -23.86 -14.47 17.49
N ARG A 161 -24.98 -14.36 16.75
CA ARG A 161 -25.09 -13.48 15.56
C ARG A 161 -24.60 -12.06 15.85
N LYS A 162 -24.99 -11.51 16.99
CA LYS A 162 -24.62 -10.15 17.40
C LYS A 162 -23.11 -10.00 17.59
N GLU A 163 -22.45 -11.00 18.18
CA GLU A 163 -20.99 -10.99 18.35
C GLU A 163 -20.28 -11.10 17.01
N LEU A 164 -20.78 -11.95 16.11
CA LEU A 164 -20.26 -12.10 14.75
C LEU A 164 -20.42 -10.80 13.94
N ASP A 165 -21.60 -10.19 13.95
CA ASP A 165 -21.87 -8.94 13.25
C ASP A 165 -20.98 -7.81 13.79
N ASN A 166 -20.84 -7.71 15.11
CA ASN A 166 -19.95 -6.74 15.74
C ASN A 166 -18.49 -6.98 15.35
N PHE A 167 -18.06 -8.24 15.25
CA PHE A 167 -16.72 -8.57 14.77
C PHE A 167 -16.53 -8.04 13.35
N ILE A 168 -17.44 -8.37 12.42
CA ILE A 168 -17.36 -7.95 11.01
C ILE A 168 -17.34 -6.42 10.90
N LEU A 169 -18.25 -5.73 11.58
CA LEU A 169 -18.39 -4.26 11.52
C LEU A 169 -17.16 -3.52 12.08
N ASN A 170 -16.49 -4.08 13.08
CA ASN A 170 -15.30 -3.48 13.68
C ASN A 170 -14.00 -3.90 12.96
N ARG A 171 -13.97 -5.10 12.36
CA ARG A 171 -12.78 -5.65 11.71
C ARG A 171 -12.62 -5.17 10.28
N PHE A 172 -13.72 -4.96 9.57
CA PHE A 172 -13.68 -4.69 8.13
C PHE A 172 -14.18 -3.28 7.81
N LYS A 173 -13.35 -2.50 7.14
CA LYS A 173 -13.75 -1.21 6.56
C LYS A 173 -14.02 -1.38 5.08
N LEU A 174 -15.26 -1.13 4.67
CA LEU A 174 -15.67 -1.16 3.27
C LEU A 174 -15.27 0.14 2.57
N ILE A 175 -14.58 0.01 1.45
CA ILE A 175 -14.15 1.13 0.61
C ILE A 175 -14.98 1.08 -0.68
N GLY A 176 -15.87 2.05 -0.83
CA GLY A 176 -16.72 2.24 -1.99
C GLY A 176 -16.24 3.44 -2.82
N GLY A 177 -16.24 3.29 -4.14
CA GLY A 177 -15.69 4.28 -5.06
C GLY A 177 -16.58 5.50 -5.16
N LYS A 178 -16.00 6.67 -4.90
CA LYS A 178 -16.24 7.89 -5.66
C LYS A 178 -15.08 8.87 -5.42
N ASN A 179 -14.38 9.22 -6.49
CA ASN A 179 -14.07 10.61 -6.76
C ASN A 179 -14.46 10.85 -8.22
N ASP A 180 -15.43 11.74 -8.42
CA ASP A 180 -15.76 12.30 -9.73
C ASP A 180 -14.55 13.10 -10.26
N LEU A 181 -14.45 13.16 -11.59
CA LEU A 181 -13.37 13.78 -12.36
C LEU A 181 -13.08 15.26 -12.02
N GLU A 182 -13.95 15.96 -11.29
CA GLU A 182 -13.77 17.36 -10.86
C GLU A 182 -12.68 17.55 -9.79
N SER A 183 -12.09 16.48 -9.28
CA SER A 183 -10.99 16.54 -8.29
C SER A 183 -9.58 16.67 -8.89
N TYR A 184 -9.47 16.76 -10.23
CA TYR A 184 -8.19 16.76 -10.96
C TYR A 184 -8.06 17.87 -12.04
N LEU A 185 -9.01 18.81 -12.08
CA LEU A 185 -8.95 20.07 -12.86
C LEU A 185 -8.85 21.26 -11.90
#